data_AF-U1P8V8-F1
#
_entry.id   AF-U1P8V8-F1
#
_cell.length_a   1.000
_cell.length_b   1.000
_cell.length_c   1.000
_cell.angle_alpha   90.00
_cell.angle_beta   90.00
_cell.angle_gamma   90.00
#
_symmetry.space_group_name_H-M   'P 1'
#
loop_
_entity.id
_entity.type
_entity.pdbx_description
1 polymer ?
#
loop_
_entity_poly.entity_id
_entity_poly.type
_entity_poly.pdbx_seq_one_letter_code
_entity_poly.pdbx_strand_id
1 'polypeptide(L)'
;MNRREFVRSAGGATAALGAGASATAAAAEEEGGGGGERPDFGGYTEGAKGGKYADKRGSDSVTVTVGAGSGGLAFAPRDLWIDAGTEVTFEWTGRR
;
A
#
# COMPACT_ATOMS: atom_id res chain seq x y z
N MET A 1 -15.57 25.35 -24.09
CA MET A 1 -15.19 25.08 -22.68
C MET A 1 -14.11 24.00 -22.66
N ASN A 2 -12.90 24.36 -22.23
CA ASN A 2 -11.80 23.41 -22.14
C ASN A 2 -11.90 22.62 -20.83
N ARG A 3 -11.77 21.29 -20.90
CA ARG A 3 -11.65 20.34 -19.76
C ARG A 3 -10.67 20.77 -18.65
N ARG A 4 -9.71 21.65 -18.97
CA ARG A 4 -8.76 22.24 -18.03
C ARG A 4 -9.31 23.38 -17.18
N GLU A 5 -10.41 24.02 -17.57
CA GLU A 5 -11.05 25.07 -16.76
C GLU A 5 -11.96 24.49 -15.67
N PHE A 6 -12.51 23.30 -15.89
CA PHE A 6 -13.36 22.62 -14.91
C PHE A 6 -12.58 22.13 -13.67
N VAL A 7 -11.36 21.63 -13.86
CA VAL A 7 -10.53 21.09 -12.76
C VAL A 7 -9.99 22.20 -11.82
N ARG A 8 -10.03 23.47 -12.23
CA ARG A 8 -9.44 24.56 -11.45
C ARG A 8 -10.40 25.25 -10.48
N SER A 9 -11.68 24.85 -10.43
CA SER A 9 -12.70 25.63 -9.69
C SER A 9 -13.12 25.07 -8.33
N ALA A 10 -12.49 24.01 -7.81
CA ALA A 10 -12.84 23.47 -6.50
C ALA A 10 -11.57 23.18 -5.68
N GLY A 11 -11.12 24.15 -4.89
CA GLY A 11 -9.98 23.93 -4.01
C GLY A 11 -9.43 25.22 -3.41
N GLY A 12 -10.26 25.93 -2.64
CA GLY A 12 -9.83 27.06 -1.83
C GLY A 12 -10.34 26.94 -0.39
N ALA A 13 -9.47 26.55 0.53
CA ALA A 13 -9.43 27.00 1.93
C ALA A 13 -8.14 26.53 2.61
N THR A 14 -7.41 27.48 3.17
CA THR A 14 -6.09 27.40 3.83
C THR A 14 -6.17 27.16 5.33
N ALA A 15 -5.25 26.37 5.90
CA ALA A 15 -4.63 26.48 7.24
C ALA A 15 -3.82 25.18 7.50
N ALA A 16 -2.66 25.10 8.15
CA ALA A 16 -1.70 26.05 8.72
C ALA A 16 -0.38 25.27 8.90
N LEU A 17 0.74 26.00 9.05
CA LEU A 17 2.07 25.47 9.34
C LEU A 17 2.09 24.71 10.69
N GLY A 18 2.73 23.54 10.71
CA GLY A 18 3.04 22.79 11.93
C GLY A 18 4.27 21.92 11.72
N ALA A 19 5.35 22.27 12.43
CA ALA A 19 6.63 21.59 12.40
C ALA A 19 6.57 20.20 13.04
N GLY A 20 7.39 19.28 12.55
CA GLY A 20 7.98 18.19 13.33
C GLY A 20 7.01 17.15 13.87
N ALA A 21 6.78 16.11 13.09
CA ALA A 21 6.66 14.76 13.63
C ALA A 21 7.09 13.80 12.53
N SER A 22 8.31 13.28 12.65
CA SER A 22 8.68 12.00 12.05
C SER A 22 7.77 10.93 12.64
N ALA A 23 6.55 10.84 12.14
CA ALA A 23 5.69 9.70 12.33
C ALA A 23 6.31 8.58 11.48
N THR A 24 7.27 7.87 12.07
CA THR A 24 7.50 6.48 11.70
C THR A 24 6.17 5.80 11.97
N ALA A 25 5.36 5.66 10.92
CA ALA A 25 4.21 4.79 10.94
C ALA A 25 4.79 3.40 11.23
N ALA A 26 4.71 3.00 12.50
CA ALA A 26 4.99 1.65 12.91
C ALA A 26 4.18 0.77 11.96
N ALA A 27 4.88 -0.05 11.17
CA ALA A 27 4.25 -1.09 10.40
C ALA A 27 3.41 -1.88 11.40
N ALA A 28 2.10 -1.69 11.33
CA ALA A 28 1.16 -2.52 12.07
C ALA A 28 1.27 -3.90 11.44
N GLU A 29 2.16 -4.71 12.00
CA GLU A 29 2.11 -6.16 11.93
C GLU A 29 0.90 -6.63 12.74
N GLU A 30 -0.26 -6.31 12.17
CA GLU A 30 -1.53 -6.94 12.48
C GLU A 30 -1.46 -8.32 11.81
N GLU A 31 -1.06 -9.33 12.59
CA GLU A 31 -1.32 -10.75 12.30
C GLU A 31 -2.81 -11.04 12.59
N GLY A 32 -3.69 -10.34 11.86
CA GLY A 32 -5.13 -10.50 11.91
C GLY A 32 -5.52 -11.89 11.41
N GLY A 33 -6.11 -12.68 12.30
CA GLY A 33 -6.40 -14.09 12.13
C GLY A 33 -7.62 -14.42 11.24
N GLY A 34 -7.76 -15.72 10.95
CA GLY A 34 -8.96 -16.29 10.34
C GLY A 34 -8.68 -17.69 9.82
N GLY A 35 -9.18 -18.72 10.50
CA GLY A 35 -9.10 -20.13 10.09
C GLY A 35 -9.97 -20.47 8.87
N GLY A 36 -9.82 -19.70 7.80
CA GLY A 36 -10.42 -19.94 6.48
C GLY A 36 -9.35 -20.25 5.44
N GLU A 37 -9.76 -20.97 4.39
CA GLU A 37 -8.91 -21.31 3.25
C GLU A 37 -8.33 -20.04 2.61
N ARG A 38 -7.00 -19.97 2.48
CA ARG A 38 -6.30 -18.84 1.86
C ARG A 38 -6.53 -18.87 0.34
N PRO A 39 -6.52 -17.72 -0.35
CA PRO A 39 -6.61 -17.71 -1.80
C PRO A 39 -5.36 -18.39 -2.36
N ASP A 40 -5.58 -19.20 -3.37
CA ASP A 40 -4.48 -19.72 -4.18
C ASP A 40 -4.01 -18.59 -5.11
N PHE A 41 -2.84 -18.02 -4.80
CA PHE A 41 -2.15 -17.05 -5.66
C PHE A 41 -1.54 -17.73 -6.90
N GLY A 42 -1.67 -19.04 -7.03
CA GLY A 42 -1.11 -19.84 -8.12
C GLY A 42 0.40 -19.70 -8.21
N GLY A 43 0.92 -19.80 -9.45
CA GLY A 43 2.35 -19.62 -9.77
C GLY A 43 2.75 -18.16 -10.06
N TYR A 44 1.84 -17.18 -9.94
CA TYR A 44 2.12 -15.80 -10.36
C TYR A 44 3.26 -15.14 -9.58
N THR A 45 3.47 -15.58 -8.36
CA THR A 45 4.51 -15.08 -7.47
C THR A 45 5.68 -16.05 -7.34
N GLU A 46 5.72 -17.11 -8.15
CA GLU A 46 6.82 -18.06 -8.16
C GLU A 46 8.11 -17.36 -8.62
N GLY A 47 9.20 -17.54 -7.86
CA GLY A 47 10.48 -16.88 -8.13
C GLY A 47 10.57 -15.40 -7.73
N ALA A 48 9.46 -14.78 -7.29
CA ALA A 48 9.48 -13.42 -6.77
C ALA A 48 10.32 -13.32 -5.48
N LYS A 49 11.00 -12.19 -5.30
CA LYS A 49 11.87 -11.94 -4.15
C LYS A 49 11.08 -11.36 -2.97
N GLY A 50 11.45 -11.79 -1.76
CA GLY A 50 10.97 -11.18 -0.51
C GLY A 50 9.44 -11.13 -0.40
N GLY A 51 8.96 -10.32 0.55
CA GLY A 51 7.54 -10.17 0.84
C GLY A 51 6.90 -11.44 1.39
N LYS A 52 5.95 -11.26 2.30
CA LYS A 52 5.17 -12.37 2.87
C LYS A 52 3.72 -12.24 2.49
N TYR A 53 2.97 -13.31 2.70
CA TYR A 53 1.52 -13.27 2.67
C TYR A 53 1.00 -12.32 3.76
N ALA A 54 -0.01 -11.53 3.40
CA ALA A 54 -0.73 -10.65 4.29
C ALA A 54 -2.23 -10.72 3.97
N ASP A 55 -3.01 -11.05 5.00
CA ASP A 55 -4.47 -10.86 4.98
C ASP A 55 -4.77 -9.44 5.47
N LYS A 56 -5.42 -8.65 4.62
CA LYS A 56 -5.85 -7.27 4.87
C LYS A 56 -7.31 -7.06 4.49
N ARG A 57 -8.11 -8.13 4.49
CA ARG A 57 -9.58 -8.00 4.40
C ARG A 57 -10.11 -7.16 5.56
N GLY A 58 -11.19 -6.44 5.31
CA GLY A 58 -11.76 -5.44 6.21
C GLY A 58 -11.01 -4.10 6.24
N SER A 59 -9.94 -3.92 5.45
CA SER A 59 -9.22 -2.65 5.34
C SER A 59 -9.74 -1.82 4.16
N ASP A 60 -9.98 -0.52 4.38
CA ASP A 60 -10.38 0.41 3.33
C ASP A 60 -9.20 0.82 2.43
N SER A 61 -7.97 0.82 2.97
CA SER A 61 -6.76 1.09 2.21
C SER A 61 -5.56 0.29 2.72
N VAL A 62 -4.62 0.01 1.82
CA VAL A 62 -3.39 -0.76 2.08
C VAL A 62 -2.21 -0.18 1.30
N THR A 63 -1.01 -0.29 1.86
CA THR A 63 0.23 0.13 1.19
C THR A 63 1.09 -1.09 0.85
N VAL A 64 1.57 -1.15 -0.38
CA VAL A 64 2.58 -2.10 -0.86
C VAL A 64 3.88 -1.34 -1.09
N THR A 65 4.93 -1.72 -0.38
CA THR A 65 6.28 -1.19 -0.60
C THR A 65 6.88 -1.78 -1.88
N VAL A 66 7.44 -0.93 -2.72
CA VAL A 66 8.21 -1.28 -3.93
C VAL A 66 9.68 -0.99 -3.71
N GLY A 67 10.50 -2.03 -3.80
CA GLY A 67 11.92 -1.96 -3.50
C GLY A 67 12.27 -2.38 -2.07
N ALA A 68 11.49 -3.32 -1.53
CA ALA A 68 11.79 -3.97 -0.26
C ALA A 68 12.90 -5.03 -0.40
N GLY A 69 13.26 -5.65 0.73
CA GLY A 69 14.25 -6.73 0.80
C GLY A 69 15.69 -6.26 0.66
N SER A 70 16.65 -7.16 0.93
CA SER A 70 18.09 -6.83 0.94
C SER A 70 18.63 -6.33 -0.41
N GLY A 71 18.00 -6.74 -1.51
CA GLY A 71 18.35 -6.28 -2.86
C GLY A 71 17.57 -5.07 -3.36
N GLY A 72 16.58 -4.57 -2.61
CA GLY A 72 15.74 -3.45 -3.06
C GLY A 72 14.89 -3.75 -4.30
N LEU A 73 14.56 -5.02 -4.55
CA LEU A 73 13.84 -5.49 -5.75
C LEU A 73 12.63 -6.37 -5.39
N ALA A 74 12.12 -6.25 -4.16
CA ALA A 74 10.95 -6.99 -3.69
C ALA A 74 9.72 -6.09 -3.52
N PHE A 75 8.54 -6.69 -3.61
CA PHE A 75 7.29 -6.13 -3.10
C PHE A 75 7.08 -6.58 -1.66
N ALA A 76 6.48 -5.72 -0.83
CA ALA A 76 6.06 -6.09 0.51
C ALA A 76 4.71 -5.42 0.86
N PRO A 77 3.64 -6.20 1.13
CA PRO A 77 3.55 -7.66 0.99
C PRO A 77 3.62 -8.13 -0.47
N ARG A 78 3.98 -9.41 -0.66
CA ARG A 78 4.02 -10.06 -1.98
C ARG A 78 2.68 -10.70 -2.32
N ASP A 79 2.11 -11.42 -1.37
CA ASP A 79 0.77 -12.01 -1.50
C ASP A 79 -0.17 -11.22 -0.60
N LEU A 80 -1.07 -10.45 -1.20
CA LEU A 80 -1.97 -9.55 -0.47
C LEU A 80 -3.41 -9.97 -0.72
N TRP A 81 -4.11 -10.39 0.34
CA TRP A 81 -5.54 -10.65 0.29
C TRP A 81 -6.31 -9.46 0.84
N ILE A 82 -7.12 -8.83 -0.02
CA ILE A 82 -7.96 -7.68 0.31
C ILE A 82 -9.38 -7.91 -0.19
N ASP A 83 -10.32 -7.14 0.33
CA ASP A 83 -11.69 -7.11 -0.18
C ASP A 83 -11.78 -6.25 -1.44
N ALA A 84 -12.82 -6.47 -2.24
CA ALA A 84 -13.08 -5.63 -3.40
C ALA A 84 -13.44 -4.20 -2.95
N GLY A 85 -12.82 -3.20 -3.59
CA GLY A 85 -13.02 -1.80 -3.25
C GLY A 85 -11.97 -1.20 -2.31
N THR A 86 -11.08 -2.01 -1.73
CA THR A 86 -9.92 -1.52 -0.98
C THR A 86 -8.98 -0.72 -1.88
N GLU A 87 -8.53 0.46 -1.44
CA GLU A 87 -7.52 1.26 -2.12
C GLU A 87 -6.12 0.68 -1.90
N VAL A 88 -5.36 0.48 -2.98
CA VAL A 88 -3.98 -0.04 -2.91
C VAL A 88 -2.98 1.04 -3.33
N THR A 89 -2.15 1.51 -2.39
CA THR A 89 -1.06 2.45 -2.65
C THR A 89 0.25 1.70 -2.84
N PHE A 90 0.96 1.95 -3.95
CA PHE A 90 2.31 1.43 -4.17
C PHE A 90 3.34 2.51 -3.87
N GLU A 91 4.10 2.33 -2.80
CA GLU A 91 5.10 3.30 -2.35
C GLU A 91 6.51 2.83 -2.72
N TRP A 92 7.23 3.63 -3.51
CA TRP A 92 8.60 3.34 -3.92
C TRP A 92 9.60 3.76 -2.84
N THR A 93 10.30 2.78 -2.25
CA THR A 93 11.30 3.01 -1.20
C THR A 93 12.75 2.83 -1.66
N GLY A 94 12.95 2.46 -2.94
CA GLY A 94 14.28 2.34 -3.53
C GLY A 94 15.04 3.68 -3.47
N ARG A 95 16.17 3.71 -2.75
CA ARG A 95 17.11 4.84 -2.82
C ARG A 95 17.89 4.76 -4.13
N ARG A 96 17.99 5.89 -4.83
CA ARG A 96 18.83 6.05 -6.04
C ARG A 96 20.31 5.96 -5.70
#